data_AF-A0A928Q9U8-F1
#
_entry.id   AF-A0A928Q9U8-F1
#
_cell.length_a   1.000
_cell.length_b   1.000
_cell.length_c   1.000
_cell.angle_alpha   90.00
_cell.angle_beta   90.00
_cell.angle_gamma   90.00
#
_symmetry.space_group_name_H-M   'P 1'
#
loop_
_entity.id
_entity.type
_entity.pdbx_description
1 polymer ?
#
loop_
_entity_poly.entity_id
_entity_poly.type
_entity_poly.pdbx_seq_one_letter_code
_entity_poly.pdbx_strand_id
1 'polypeptide(L)'
;MKKLKFNSTLNHKQSDYRPYEVEVEKVITLYGRQFEEMKNHTLNDNPWIDENRDIMYIDDNHTAHCMLFIDNETGDGIIAEAEGCGYARKSQFIPNARALLESNELTAAELRLHDSLKEIADKIAELTHCGEKHFVFEDLMERVDLDVNDIMRDAVTAMLCEREDIKMAENTFIADSCQSDIKVEAVPVQKLTFYCPLHIVREPDETYYDFDEEISDEMEEIPSKYATCCVDEINNFIRDYAEPNEEHRGLMVYYDDNPVVAEKVFSAFPSVKEVNGELVGVFECKAGSLTNSELNELRGYLTGQASDGWGEGLEQREIKTADYGEIYVSFWNSSDNWSMQTEEEMGFEQSEDLSEEMSMAM
;
A
#
# COMPACT_ATOMS: atom_id res chain seq x y z
N MET A 1 -28.76 -29.93 -4.91
CA MET A 1 -28.23 -28.65 -5.43
C MET A 1 -29.03 -27.50 -4.86
N LYS A 2 -28.40 -26.50 -4.23
CA LYS A 2 -29.08 -25.25 -3.85
C LYS A 2 -29.46 -24.50 -5.13
N LYS A 3 -30.56 -23.75 -5.10
CA LYS A 3 -30.93 -22.88 -6.24
C LYS A 3 -29.90 -21.74 -6.33
N LEU A 4 -29.20 -21.65 -7.46
CA LEU A 4 -28.32 -20.51 -7.77
C LEU A 4 -29.18 -19.34 -8.26
N LYS A 5 -28.96 -18.16 -7.69
CA LYS A 5 -29.61 -16.91 -8.10
C LYS A 5 -28.51 -15.90 -8.43
N PHE A 6 -28.59 -15.28 -9.60
CA PHE A 6 -27.67 -14.23 -10.05
C PHE A 6 -28.41 -13.32 -11.05
N ASN A 7 -27.93 -12.10 -11.23
CA ASN A 7 -28.47 -11.16 -12.20
C ASN A 7 -27.82 -11.39 -13.57
N SER A 8 -28.56 -11.30 -14.68
CA SER A 8 -27.93 -11.44 -16.00
C SER A 8 -28.68 -10.63 -17.03
N THR A 9 -27.97 -10.20 -18.07
CA THR A 9 -28.57 -9.61 -19.26
C THR A 9 -29.19 -10.72 -20.12
N LEU A 10 -30.48 -10.60 -20.43
CA LEU A 10 -31.21 -11.54 -21.29
C LEU A 10 -31.63 -10.83 -22.57
N ASN A 11 -30.77 -10.93 -23.59
CA ASN A 11 -31.00 -10.34 -24.90
C ASN A 11 -31.76 -11.30 -25.83
N HIS A 12 -32.42 -10.75 -26.86
CA HIS A 12 -33.00 -11.57 -27.93
C HIS A 12 -31.94 -12.45 -28.60
N LYS A 13 -32.36 -13.62 -29.10
CA LYS A 13 -31.48 -14.67 -29.64
C LYS A 13 -30.49 -14.11 -30.69
N GLN A 14 -29.21 -14.10 -30.34
CA GLN A 14 -28.11 -13.85 -31.27
C GLN A 14 -27.82 -15.13 -32.08
N SER A 15 -27.29 -14.97 -33.29
CA SER A 15 -26.91 -16.10 -34.15
C SER A 15 -25.67 -16.85 -33.63
N ASP A 16 -24.78 -16.13 -32.95
CA ASP A 16 -23.50 -16.57 -32.44
C ASP A 16 -22.99 -15.57 -31.40
N TYR A 17 -22.22 -16.04 -30.41
CA TYR A 17 -21.50 -15.20 -29.46
C TYR A 17 -20.04 -15.12 -29.92
N ARG A 18 -19.52 -13.89 -30.04
CA ARG A 18 -18.12 -13.61 -30.41
C ARG A 18 -17.42 -12.95 -29.23
N PRO A 19 -16.99 -13.73 -28.22
CA PRO A 19 -16.27 -13.17 -27.08
C PRO A 19 -14.91 -12.62 -27.52
N TYR A 20 -14.43 -11.64 -26.78
CA TYR A 20 -13.03 -11.21 -26.80
C TYR A 20 -12.30 -11.89 -25.64
N GLU A 21 -11.00 -12.11 -25.79
CA GLU A 21 -10.13 -12.26 -24.63
C GLU A 21 -10.07 -10.90 -23.92
N VAL A 22 -10.21 -10.88 -22.60
CA VAL A 22 -10.29 -9.64 -21.81
C VAL A 22 -9.21 -9.64 -20.76
N GLU A 23 -8.35 -8.63 -20.80
CA GLU A 23 -7.39 -8.33 -19.75
C GLU A 23 -7.90 -7.14 -18.94
N VAL A 24 -7.98 -7.29 -17.62
CA VAL A 24 -8.47 -6.25 -16.73
C VAL A 24 -7.27 -5.45 -16.23
N GLU A 25 -7.13 -4.23 -16.72
CA GLU A 25 -6.01 -3.33 -16.38
C GLU A 25 -6.22 -2.64 -15.04
N LYS A 26 -7.48 -2.43 -14.64
CA LYS A 26 -7.82 -1.77 -13.39
C LYS A 26 -9.19 -2.20 -12.88
N VAL A 27 -9.26 -2.44 -11.58
CA VAL A 27 -10.51 -2.75 -10.86
C VAL A 27 -10.94 -1.53 -10.04
N ILE A 28 -12.22 -1.17 -10.10
CA ILE A 28 -12.81 -0.11 -9.27
C ILE A 28 -14.02 -0.66 -8.52
N THR A 29 -14.00 -0.56 -7.21
CA THR A 29 -15.15 -0.91 -6.36
C THR A 29 -16.06 0.32 -6.21
N LEU A 30 -17.33 0.16 -6.58
CA LEU A 30 -18.36 1.19 -6.51
C LEU A 30 -19.33 0.91 -5.37
N TYR A 31 -19.84 1.97 -4.74
CA TYR A 31 -20.72 1.87 -3.57
C TYR A 31 -22.09 2.49 -3.83
N GLY A 32 -23.13 1.83 -3.33
CA GLY A 32 -24.51 2.33 -3.34
C GLY A 32 -25.00 2.70 -4.74
N ARG A 33 -25.42 3.96 -4.94
CA ARG A 33 -26.03 4.39 -6.22
C ARG A 33 -25.06 4.48 -7.39
N GLN A 34 -23.74 4.54 -7.14
CA GLN A 34 -22.75 4.71 -8.19
C GLN A 34 -22.77 3.56 -9.20
N PHE A 35 -22.87 2.32 -8.71
CA PHE A 35 -22.95 1.15 -9.57
C PHE A 35 -24.26 1.12 -10.37
N GLU A 36 -25.39 1.46 -9.74
CA GLU A 36 -26.67 1.56 -10.42
C GLU A 36 -26.68 2.64 -11.50
N GLU A 37 -26.03 3.78 -11.25
CA GLU A 37 -25.90 4.85 -12.23
C GLU A 37 -25.11 4.37 -13.44
N MET A 38 -23.95 3.74 -13.22
CA MET A 38 -23.13 3.17 -14.29
C MET A 38 -23.87 2.09 -15.07
N LYS A 39 -24.55 1.17 -14.38
CA LYS A 39 -25.32 0.08 -14.99
C LYS A 39 -26.48 0.59 -15.85
N ASN A 40 -27.19 1.62 -15.38
CA ASN A 40 -28.38 2.13 -16.06
C ASN A 40 -28.07 3.23 -17.09
N HIS A 41 -26.87 3.81 -17.07
CA HIS A 41 -26.47 4.92 -17.94
C HIS A 41 -25.02 4.77 -18.46
N THR A 42 -24.68 3.62 -19.06
CA THR A 42 -23.32 3.33 -19.54
C THR A 42 -22.77 4.30 -20.61
N LEU A 43 -23.64 5.09 -21.25
CA LEU A 43 -23.27 6.11 -22.24
C LEU A 43 -23.02 7.50 -21.64
N ASN A 44 -23.23 7.68 -20.34
CA ASN A 44 -22.90 8.93 -19.68
C ASN A 44 -21.40 8.99 -19.41
N ASP A 45 -20.84 10.20 -19.49
CA ASP A 45 -19.46 10.44 -19.08
C ASP A 45 -19.27 10.00 -17.63
N ASN A 46 -18.21 9.22 -17.41
CA ASN A 46 -17.88 8.61 -16.15
C ASN A 46 -16.46 9.07 -15.76
N PRO A 47 -16.27 9.73 -14.60
CA PRO A 47 -14.98 10.28 -14.20
C PRO A 47 -13.87 9.24 -14.19
N TRP A 48 -14.15 8.04 -13.67
CA TRP A 48 -13.18 6.97 -13.61
C TRP A 48 -12.77 6.48 -15.00
N ILE A 49 -13.68 6.48 -15.98
CA ILE A 49 -13.36 6.12 -17.36
C ILE A 49 -12.54 7.22 -18.03
N ASP A 50 -12.93 8.49 -17.85
CA ASP A 50 -12.23 9.62 -18.48
C ASP A 50 -10.77 9.74 -17.99
N GLU A 51 -10.53 9.52 -16.70
CA GLU A 51 -9.18 9.50 -16.10
C GLU A 51 -8.30 8.34 -16.58
N ASN A 52 -8.89 7.22 -16.97
CA ASN A 52 -8.16 5.98 -17.27
C ASN A 52 -8.34 5.54 -18.73
N ARG A 53 -8.82 6.41 -19.63
CA ARG A 53 -9.07 6.04 -21.04
C ARG A 53 -7.85 5.56 -21.81
N ASP A 54 -6.66 5.94 -21.37
CA ASP A 54 -5.41 5.60 -22.05
C ASP A 54 -4.96 4.15 -21.80
N ILE A 55 -5.47 3.51 -20.73
CA ILE A 55 -5.21 2.08 -20.45
C ILE A 55 -6.28 1.16 -21.07
N MET A 56 -7.33 1.71 -21.69
CA MET A 56 -8.40 0.95 -22.34
C MET A 56 -8.23 0.94 -23.86
N TYR A 57 -8.00 -0.24 -24.43
CA TYR A 57 -7.83 -0.43 -25.87
C TYR A 57 -8.04 -1.88 -26.30
N ILE A 58 -8.09 -2.14 -27.60
CA ILE A 58 -8.02 -3.50 -28.15
C ILE A 58 -6.72 -3.63 -28.92
N ASP A 59 -5.94 -4.65 -28.59
CA ASP A 59 -4.63 -4.90 -29.19
C ASP A 59 -4.73 -5.59 -30.58
N ASP A 60 -3.57 -5.80 -31.20
CA ASP A 60 -3.48 -6.47 -32.50
C ASP A 60 -3.87 -7.96 -32.45
N ASN A 61 -3.88 -8.59 -31.27
CA ASN A 61 -4.29 -9.98 -31.07
C ASN A 61 -5.80 -10.14 -30.83
N HIS A 62 -6.55 -9.03 -30.82
CA HIS A 62 -7.96 -8.99 -30.43
C HIS A 62 -8.21 -9.29 -28.95
N THR A 63 -7.23 -8.97 -28.09
CA THR A 63 -7.41 -8.88 -26.65
C THR A 63 -7.92 -7.49 -26.29
N ALA A 64 -8.97 -7.44 -25.49
CA ALA A 64 -9.56 -6.21 -25.01
C ALA A 64 -9.01 -5.88 -23.61
N HIS A 65 -8.23 -4.80 -23.53
CA HIS A 65 -7.75 -4.22 -22.29
C HIS A 65 -8.86 -3.33 -21.72
N CYS A 66 -9.45 -3.75 -20.62
CA CYS A 66 -10.68 -3.18 -20.06
C CYS A 66 -10.48 -2.77 -18.60
N MET A 67 -11.36 -1.89 -18.13
CA MET A 67 -11.58 -1.67 -16.70
C MET A 67 -12.72 -2.54 -16.19
N LEU A 68 -12.61 -3.04 -14.96
CA LEU A 68 -13.68 -3.78 -14.28
C LEU A 68 -14.23 -2.94 -13.12
N PHE A 69 -15.52 -2.62 -13.18
CA PHE A 69 -16.24 -1.95 -12.11
C PHE A 69 -17.05 -2.98 -11.33
N ILE A 70 -16.94 -2.99 -10.01
CA ILE A 70 -17.59 -3.98 -9.15
C ILE A 70 -18.51 -3.29 -8.17
N ASP A 71 -19.72 -3.82 -8.03
CA ASP A 71 -20.64 -3.43 -6.97
C ASP A 71 -20.21 -4.01 -5.63
N ASN A 72 -20.09 -3.16 -4.62
CA ASN A 72 -19.73 -3.61 -3.30
C ASN A 72 -20.80 -4.48 -2.62
N GLU A 73 -22.08 -4.25 -2.91
CA GLU A 73 -23.18 -4.94 -2.23
C GLU A 73 -23.50 -6.30 -2.84
N THR A 74 -23.63 -6.36 -4.16
CA THR A 74 -24.04 -7.59 -4.86
C THR A 74 -22.86 -8.43 -5.36
N GLY A 75 -21.69 -7.82 -5.53
CA GLY A 75 -20.54 -8.44 -6.18
C GLY A 75 -20.67 -8.54 -7.71
N ASP A 76 -21.76 -8.05 -8.30
CA ASP A 76 -21.91 -7.95 -9.74
C ASP A 76 -20.91 -6.93 -10.32
N GLY A 77 -20.54 -7.08 -11.58
CA GLY A 77 -19.58 -6.19 -12.23
C GLY A 77 -19.95 -5.77 -13.63
N ILE A 78 -19.25 -4.75 -14.12
CA ILE A 78 -19.33 -4.24 -15.49
C ILE A 78 -17.90 -4.10 -15.98
N ILE A 79 -17.55 -4.82 -17.04
CA ILE A 79 -16.34 -4.50 -17.80
C ILE A 79 -16.65 -3.35 -18.76
N ALA A 80 -15.70 -2.43 -18.90
CA ALA A 80 -15.82 -1.26 -19.75
C ALA A 80 -14.55 -1.06 -20.56
N GLU A 81 -14.74 -0.69 -21.82
CA GLU A 81 -13.71 -0.25 -22.75
C GLU A 81 -14.21 1.00 -23.46
N ALA A 82 -13.35 2.01 -23.59
CA ALA A 82 -13.75 3.38 -23.90
C ALA A 82 -13.51 3.80 -25.35
N GLU A 83 -12.60 3.13 -26.08
CA GLU A 83 -12.02 3.56 -27.35
C GLU A 83 -11.65 5.06 -27.35
N GLY A 84 -11.06 5.53 -26.25
CA GLY A 84 -10.65 6.93 -26.03
C GLY A 84 -11.77 7.91 -25.65
N CYS A 85 -13.00 7.44 -25.40
CA CYS A 85 -14.11 8.28 -24.92
C CYS A 85 -14.12 8.40 -23.38
N GLY A 86 -14.90 9.34 -22.84
CA GLY A 86 -15.11 9.48 -21.39
C GLY A 86 -16.19 8.54 -20.80
N TYR A 87 -16.67 7.56 -21.57
CA TYR A 87 -17.76 6.65 -21.18
C TYR A 87 -17.51 5.23 -21.70
N ALA A 88 -18.28 4.25 -21.20
CA ALA A 88 -18.11 2.82 -21.52
C ALA A 88 -18.68 2.48 -22.90
N ARG A 89 -17.93 2.79 -23.96
CA ARG A 89 -18.35 2.61 -25.35
C ARG A 89 -18.61 1.15 -25.70
N LYS A 90 -17.81 0.23 -25.14
CA LYS A 90 -18.11 -1.19 -25.04
C LYS A 90 -18.24 -1.53 -23.58
N SER A 91 -19.28 -2.27 -23.23
CA SER A 91 -19.46 -2.77 -21.88
C SER A 91 -20.20 -4.08 -21.85
N GLN A 92 -19.92 -4.88 -20.83
CA GLN A 92 -20.60 -6.13 -20.58
C GLN A 92 -20.84 -6.29 -19.08
N PHE A 93 -22.09 -6.60 -18.74
CA PHE A 93 -22.45 -6.96 -17.37
C PHE A 93 -21.94 -8.38 -17.07
N ILE A 94 -21.25 -8.52 -15.95
CA ILE A 94 -20.68 -9.77 -15.45
C ILE A 94 -21.33 -10.10 -14.10
N PRO A 95 -22.18 -11.15 -14.03
CA PRO A 95 -22.74 -11.57 -12.76
C PRO A 95 -21.67 -12.02 -11.78
N ASN A 96 -21.79 -11.58 -10.53
CA ASN A 96 -20.91 -11.97 -9.43
C ASN A 96 -19.41 -11.87 -9.81
N ALA A 97 -19.03 -10.81 -10.51
CA ALA A 97 -17.66 -10.54 -10.95
C ALA A 97 -16.65 -10.56 -9.80
N ARG A 98 -17.07 -10.20 -8.57
CA ARG A 98 -16.23 -10.31 -7.37
C ARG A 98 -15.68 -11.71 -7.16
N ALA A 99 -16.48 -12.75 -7.40
CA ALA A 99 -16.00 -14.12 -7.28
C ALA A 99 -14.97 -14.49 -8.36
N LEU A 100 -15.00 -13.84 -9.53
CA LEU A 100 -13.97 -14.02 -10.55
C LEU A 100 -12.64 -13.40 -10.10
N LEU A 101 -12.68 -12.21 -9.49
CA LEU A 101 -11.48 -11.60 -8.92
C LEU A 101 -10.91 -12.43 -7.78
N GLU A 102 -11.73 -12.77 -6.79
CA GLU A 102 -11.31 -13.62 -5.68
C GLU A 102 -10.73 -14.95 -6.19
N SER A 103 -11.32 -15.54 -7.24
CA SER A 103 -10.77 -16.77 -7.83
C SER A 103 -9.46 -16.58 -8.59
N ASN A 104 -9.21 -15.38 -9.12
CA ASN A 104 -7.96 -15.04 -9.78
C ASN A 104 -6.82 -14.81 -8.77
N GLU A 105 -7.17 -14.41 -7.55
CA GLU A 105 -6.23 -14.26 -6.43
C GLU A 105 -5.88 -15.60 -5.75
N LEU A 106 -6.63 -16.67 -6.03
CA LEU A 106 -6.34 -17.99 -5.46
C LEU A 106 -5.16 -18.65 -6.18
N THR A 107 -4.19 -19.06 -5.37
CA THR A 107 -3.07 -19.89 -5.82
C THR A 107 -3.54 -21.28 -6.23
N ALA A 108 -2.75 -21.96 -7.07
CA ALA A 108 -2.99 -23.37 -7.42
C ALA A 108 -3.03 -24.28 -6.16
N ALA A 109 -2.32 -23.91 -5.10
CA ALA A 109 -2.34 -24.64 -3.84
C ALA A 109 -3.69 -24.53 -3.12
N GLU A 110 -4.29 -23.34 -3.08
CA GLU A 110 -5.62 -23.14 -2.49
C GLU A 110 -6.72 -23.85 -3.28
N LEU A 111 -6.62 -23.87 -4.62
CA LEU A 111 -7.53 -24.64 -5.46
C LEU A 111 -7.41 -26.15 -5.20
N ARG A 112 -6.20 -26.68 -5.05
CA ARG A 112 -5.98 -28.07 -4.63
C ARG A 112 -6.61 -28.36 -3.27
N LEU A 113 -6.48 -27.47 -2.29
CA LEU A 113 -7.11 -27.62 -0.98
C LEU A 113 -8.63 -27.76 -1.12
N HIS A 114 -9.24 -26.88 -1.90
CA HIS A 114 -10.68 -26.90 -2.16
C HIS A 114 -11.13 -28.23 -2.77
N ASP A 115 -10.40 -28.72 -3.77
CA ASP A 115 -10.70 -29.99 -4.44
C ASP A 115 -10.54 -31.19 -3.49
N SER A 116 -9.49 -31.22 -2.66
CA SER A 116 -9.29 -32.27 -1.64
C SER A 116 -10.40 -32.27 -0.59
N LEU A 117 -10.85 -31.10 -0.13
CA LEU A 117 -11.96 -30.99 0.82
C LEU A 117 -13.27 -31.51 0.21
N LYS A 118 -13.48 -31.28 -1.09
CA LYS A 118 -14.64 -31.81 -1.82
C LYS A 118 -14.60 -33.33 -1.94
N GLU A 119 -13.43 -33.91 -2.21
CA GLU A 119 -13.25 -35.37 -2.24
C GLU A 119 -13.53 -36.00 -0.86
N ILE A 120 -13.04 -35.39 0.21
CA ILE A 120 -13.34 -35.84 1.58
C ILE A 120 -14.86 -35.80 1.84
N ALA A 121 -15.54 -34.73 1.45
CA ALA A 121 -16.99 -34.59 1.63
C ALA A 121 -17.77 -35.67 0.85
N ASP A 122 -17.40 -35.93 -0.41
CA ASP A 122 -18.00 -36.98 -1.23
C ASP A 122 -17.75 -38.36 -0.60
N LYS A 123 -16.57 -38.60 -0.01
CA LYS A 123 -16.26 -39.87 0.65
C LYS A 123 -17.05 -40.07 1.94
N ILE A 124 -17.20 -39.03 2.76
CA ILE A 124 -18.04 -39.05 3.95
C ILE A 124 -19.48 -39.38 3.55
N ALA A 125 -20.00 -38.77 2.48
CA ALA A 125 -21.35 -39.04 1.99
C ALA A 125 -21.52 -40.52 1.57
N GLU A 126 -20.56 -41.09 0.83
CA GLU A 126 -20.54 -42.50 0.44
C GLU A 126 -20.58 -43.44 1.67
N LEU A 127 -19.67 -43.25 2.61
CA LEU A 127 -19.57 -44.08 3.82
C LEU A 127 -20.82 -43.95 4.70
N THR A 128 -21.41 -42.76 4.77
CA THR A 128 -22.68 -42.52 5.47
C THR A 128 -23.81 -43.35 4.87
N HIS A 129 -23.87 -43.46 3.54
CA HIS A 129 -24.82 -44.35 2.86
C HIS A 129 -24.55 -45.84 3.13
N CYS A 130 -23.32 -46.22 3.49
CA CYS A 130 -22.96 -47.57 3.94
C CYS A 130 -23.25 -47.83 5.43
N GLY A 131 -23.75 -46.84 6.17
CA GLY A 131 -24.16 -46.98 7.58
C GLY A 131 -23.16 -46.43 8.60
N GLU A 132 -22.00 -45.94 8.16
CA GLU A 132 -21.06 -45.22 9.03
C GLU A 132 -21.65 -43.88 9.48
N LYS A 133 -21.32 -43.45 10.71
CA LYS A 133 -21.87 -42.21 11.29
C LYS A 133 -20.82 -41.34 11.99
N HIS A 134 -19.63 -41.88 12.19
CA HIS A 134 -18.54 -41.23 12.91
C HIS A 134 -17.30 -41.31 12.03
N PHE A 135 -16.66 -40.16 11.84
CA PHE A 135 -15.50 -40.02 10.97
C PHE A 135 -14.40 -39.31 11.75
N VAL A 136 -13.19 -39.80 11.64
CA VAL A 136 -11.98 -39.14 12.15
C VAL A 136 -11.35 -38.42 10.96
N PHE A 137 -11.07 -37.13 11.13
CA PHE A 137 -10.61 -36.29 10.01
C PHE A 137 -9.18 -36.63 9.59
N GLU A 138 -8.28 -36.94 10.53
CA GLU A 138 -6.91 -37.39 10.25
C GLU A 138 -6.89 -38.63 9.33
N ASP A 139 -7.69 -39.66 9.65
CA ASP A 139 -7.86 -40.86 8.81
C ASP A 139 -8.42 -40.57 7.40
N LEU A 140 -9.14 -39.45 7.23
CA LEU A 140 -9.66 -39.03 5.93
C LEU A 140 -8.60 -38.28 5.14
N MET A 141 -7.81 -37.41 5.79
CA MET A 141 -6.68 -36.71 5.17
C MET A 141 -5.61 -37.68 4.68
N GLU A 142 -5.25 -38.69 5.49
CA GLU A 142 -4.30 -39.74 5.06
C GLU A 142 -4.79 -40.51 3.82
N ARG A 143 -6.11 -40.67 3.67
CA ARG A 143 -6.69 -41.37 2.52
C ARG A 143 -6.65 -40.58 1.23
N VAL A 144 -6.73 -39.26 1.32
CA VAL A 144 -6.64 -38.35 0.16
C VAL A 144 -5.22 -37.78 -0.02
N ASP A 145 -4.24 -38.31 0.71
CA ASP A 145 -2.83 -37.85 0.69
C ASP A 145 -2.70 -36.33 0.89
N LEU A 146 -3.51 -35.79 1.81
CA LEU A 146 -3.61 -34.35 2.07
C LEU A 146 -2.70 -33.95 3.24
N ASP A 147 -1.59 -33.29 2.93
CA ASP A 147 -0.81 -32.52 3.91
C ASP A 147 -1.18 -31.03 3.83
N VAL A 148 -1.93 -30.57 4.83
CA VAL A 148 -2.40 -29.18 4.91
C VAL A 148 -1.22 -28.22 5.07
N ASN A 149 -0.16 -28.61 5.79
CA ASN A 149 0.99 -27.73 5.99
C ASN A 149 1.75 -27.53 4.68
N ASP A 150 1.90 -28.58 3.88
CA ASP A 150 2.55 -28.50 2.57
C ASP A 150 1.75 -27.60 1.62
N ILE A 151 0.43 -27.74 1.60
CA ILE A 151 -0.44 -26.87 0.80
C ILE A 151 -0.32 -25.42 1.24
N MET A 152 -0.37 -25.14 2.54
CA MET A 152 -0.27 -23.77 3.06
C MET A 152 1.08 -23.16 2.71
N ARG A 153 2.15 -23.96 2.78
CA ARG A 153 3.51 -23.55 2.41
C ARG A 153 3.63 -23.24 0.91
N ASP A 154 3.06 -24.09 0.06
CA ASP A 154 2.99 -23.86 -1.39
C ASP A 154 2.19 -22.59 -1.72
N ALA A 155 1.05 -22.36 -1.04
CA ALA A 155 0.22 -21.17 -1.24
C ALA A 155 0.97 -19.90 -0.87
N VAL A 156 1.56 -19.84 0.33
CA VAL A 156 2.35 -18.69 0.78
C VAL A 156 3.54 -18.43 -0.14
N THR A 157 4.24 -19.47 -0.59
CA THR A 157 5.38 -19.32 -1.51
C THR A 157 4.94 -18.79 -2.87
N ALA A 158 3.81 -19.24 -3.40
CA ALA A 158 3.25 -18.71 -4.64
C ALA A 158 2.87 -17.22 -4.49
N MET A 159 2.18 -16.85 -3.41
CA MET A 159 1.84 -15.44 -3.12
C MET A 159 3.08 -14.57 -2.98
N LEU A 160 4.14 -15.06 -2.31
CA LEU A 160 5.40 -14.34 -2.18
C LEU A 160 6.09 -14.11 -3.54
N CYS A 161 5.98 -15.05 -4.47
CA CYS A 161 6.54 -14.90 -5.81
C CYS A 161 5.79 -13.88 -6.69
N GLU A 162 4.57 -13.50 -6.32
CA GLU A 162 3.76 -12.50 -7.05
C GLU A 162 4.02 -11.06 -6.59
N ARG A 163 4.64 -10.88 -5.41
CA ARG A 163 4.96 -9.55 -4.86
C ARG A 163 6.12 -8.89 -5.61
N GLU A 164 6.04 -7.57 -5.81
CA GLU A 164 7.09 -6.82 -6.51
C GLU A 164 8.35 -6.59 -5.65
N ASP A 165 8.23 -6.66 -4.33
CA ASP A 165 9.34 -6.49 -3.38
C ASP A 165 10.09 -7.78 -3.06
N ILE A 166 9.65 -8.92 -3.60
CA ILE A 166 10.29 -10.23 -3.42
C ILE A 166 10.96 -10.67 -4.71
N LYS A 167 12.26 -10.91 -4.65
CA LYS A 167 13.06 -11.38 -5.78
C LYS A 167 12.90 -12.88 -6.01
N MET A 168 12.77 -13.65 -4.93
CA MET A 168 12.65 -15.11 -4.99
C MET A 168 12.04 -15.64 -3.69
N ALA A 169 11.14 -16.61 -3.80
CA ALA A 169 10.69 -17.45 -2.71
C ALA A 169 10.70 -18.93 -3.15
N GLU A 170 11.27 -19.82 -2.34
CA GLU A 170 11.30 -21.26 -2.61
C GLU A 170 11.09 -22.10 -1.34
N ASN A 171 10.36 -23.20 -1.48
CA ASN A 171 10.19 -24.19 -0.42
C ASN A 171 11.49 -24.96 -0.22
N THR A 172 11.94 -25.08 1.03
CA THR A 172 13.08 -25.94 1.36
C THR A 172 12.60 -27.29 1.87
N PHE A 173 13.07 -28.37 1.25
CA PHE A 173 12.76 -29.74 1.64
C PHE A 173 14.02 -30.39 2.19
N ILE A 174 14.29 -30.21 3.49
CA ILE A 174 15.37 -30.96 4.15
C ILE A 174 14.85 -31.61 5.43
N ALA A 175 14.98 -32.94 5.47
CA ALA A 175 14.43 -33.86 6.46
C ALA A 175 15.01 -33.76 7.89
N ASP A 176 15.91 -32.81 8.16
CA ASP A 176 16.60 -32.65 9.44
C ASP A 176 16.24 -31.30 10.10
N SER A 177 15.09 -31.30 10.77
CA SER A 177 14.56 -30.49 11.89
C SER A 177 15.07 -29.07 12.24
N CYS A 178 15.89 -28.37 11.46
CA CYS A 178 16.47 -27.07 11.84
C CYS A 178 16.60 -26.04 10.71
N GLN A 179 15.97 -26.24 9.55
CA GLN A 179 15.97 -25.24 8.48
C GLN A 179 14.57 -24.66 8.25
N SER A 180 14.54 -23.37 7.92
CA SER A 180 13.34 -22.59 7.63
C SER A 180 12.59 -23.15 6.42
N ASP A 181 11.30 -23.42 6.58
CA ASP A 181 10.44 -24.05 5.58
C ASP A 181 10.38 -23.33 4.23
N ILE A 182 10.59 -22.01 4.24
CA ILE A 182 10.60 -21.14 3.07
C ILE A 182 11.89 -20.33 3.10
N LYS A 183 12.56 -20.26 1.94
CA LYS A 183 13.69 -19.37 1.72
C LYS A 183 13.24 -18.22 0.83
N VAL A 184 13.49 -16.99 1.28
CA VAL A 184 13.04 -15.78 0.60
C VAL A 184 14.22 -14.83 0.41
N GLU A 185 14.29 -14.18 -0.75
CA GLU A 185 15.21 -13.11 -1.07
C GLU A 185 14.39 -11.88 -1.47
N ALA A 186 14.54 -10.77 -0.74
CA ALA A 186 13.89 -9.51 -1.09
C ALA A 186 14.61 -8.82 -2.25
N VAL A 187 13.89 -7.99 -3.00
CA VAL A 187 14.50 -7.04 -3.94
C VAL A 187 15.35 -6.06 -3.13
N PRO A 188 16.61 -5.80 -3.53
CA PRO A 188 17.44 -4.81 -2.85
C PRO A 188 16.77 -3.43 -2.83
N VAL A 189 16.69 -2.83 -1.65
CA VAL A 189 16.17 -1.47 -1.47
C VAL A 189 17.31 -0.46 -1.49
N GLN A 190 17.03 0.70 -2.05
CA GLN A 190 17.88 1.88 -2.01
C GLN A 190 17.40 2.88 -0.95
N LYS A 191 18.34 3.67 -0.43
CA LYS A 191 18.01 4.80 0.44
C LYS A 191 17.43 5.93 -0.43
N LEU A 192 16.29 6.45 -0.03
CA LEU A 192 15.67 7.63 -0.61
C LEU A 192 15.37 8.59 0.54
N THR A 193 15.79 9.85 0.43
CA THR A 193 15.61 10.82 1.51
C THR A 193 14.80 12.00 1.01
N PHE A 194 13.75 12.35 1.73
CA PHE A 194 13.00 13.60 1.53
C PHE A 194 13.36 14.60 2.61
N TYR A 195 13.45 15.87 2.21
CA TYR A 195 13.73 17.01 3.07
C TYR A 195 12.55 17.97 3.02
N CYS A 196 12.20 18.54 4.17
CA CYS A 196 11.21 19.62 4.25
C CYS A 196 11.66 20.73 5.20
N PRO A 197 11.29 21.99 4.93
CA PRO A 197 11.45 23.07 5.89
C PRO A 197 10.64 22.79 7.16
N LEU A 198 11.21 23.11 8.32
CA LEU A 198 10.53 23.07 9.61
C LEU A 198 9.94 24.44 9.95
N HIS A 199 8.87 24.43 10.73
CA HIS A 199 8.36 25.61 11.42
C HIS A 199 8.47 25.35 12.92
N ILE A 200 9.28 26.17 13.62
CA ILE A 200 9.63 25.96 15.01
C ILE A 200 9.19 27.19 15.78
N VAL A 201 8.41 26.97 16.83
CA VAL A 201 7.88 28.06 17.65
C VAL A 201 8.03 27.77 19.14
N ARG A 202 8.01 28.82 19.96
CA ARG A 202 7.97 28.72 21.41
C ARG A 202 7.00 29.74 22.00
N GLU A 203 6.55 29.50 23.21
CA GLU A 203 5.81 30.52 23.95
C GLU A 203 6.74 31.70 24.28
N PRO A 204 6.26 32.95 24.12
CA PRO A 204 7.06 34.13 24.46
C PRO A 204 7.34 34.18 25.96
N ASP A 205 8.54 34.60 26.33
CA ASP A 205 8.90 34.81 27.74
C ASP A 205 7.93 35.84 28.38
N GLU A 206 7.28 35.47 29.49
CA GLU A 206 6.48 36.41 30.29
C GLU A 206 7.40 37.52 30.83
N THR A 207 7.53 38.63 30.09
CA THR A 207 8.28 39.77 30.60
C THR A 207 7.51 40.44 31.74
N TYR A 208 8.13 40.50 32.90
CA TYR A 208 7.54 41.02 34.16
C TYR A 208 7.25 42.54 34.16
N TYR A 209 7.26 43.21 33.00
CA TYR A 209 7.22 44.66 32.89
C TYR A 209 6.37 45.18 31.73
N ASP A 210 5.06 44.95 31.73
CA ASP A 210 4.08 46.02 31.54
C ASP A 210 2.68 45.56 31.98
N PHE A 211 2.03 46.31 32.87
CA PHE A 211 0.71 45.92 33.43
C PHE A 211 -0.45 46.29 32.49
N ASP A 212 -0.14 46.92 31.35
CA ASP A 212 -1.08 47.49 30.37
C ASP A 212 -0.87 46.96 28.92
N GLU A 213 0.07 46.04 28.68
CA GLU A 213 0.28 45.44 27.34
C GLU A 213 -0.45 44.08 27.26
N GLU A 214 -1.36 43.96 26.30
CA GLU A 214 -2.13 42.74 26.03
C GLU A 214 -1.13 41.63 25.66
N ILE A 215 -0.94 40.63 26.53
CA ILE A 215 -0.10 39.47 26.22
C ILE A 215 -0.66 38.87 24.93
N SER A 216 0.14 38.93 23.86
CA SER A 216 -0.22 38.31 22.59
C SER A 216 -0.11 36.79 22.76
N ASP A 217 -1.17 36.06 22.44
CA ASP A 217 -1.15 34.59 22.34
C ASP A 217 -0.33 34.11 21.11
N GLU A 218 0.40 35.01 20.43
CA GLU A 218 1.25 34.68 19.29
C GLU A 218 2.55 34.03 19.75
N MET A 219 2.78 32.81 19.26
CA MET A 219 4.02 32.07 19.47
C MET A 219 5.21 32.78 18.79
N GLU A 220 6.37 32.77 19.44
CA GLU A 220 7.62 33.30 18.87
C GLU A 220 8.24 32.26 17.93
N GLU A 221 8.45 32.65 16.66
CA GLU A 221 9.12 31.81 15.67
C GLU A 221 10.64 31.76 15.93
N ILE A 222 11.20 30.55 15.94
CA ILE A 222 12.64 30.29 16.01
C ILE A 222 13.14 29.94 14.61
N PRO A 223 13.92 30.82 13.95
CA PRO A 223 14.50 30.51 12.65
C PRO A 223 15.34 29.22 12.69
N SER A 224 15.16 28.33 11.71
CA SER A 224 15.80 27.00 11.66
C SER A 224 17.33 27.01 11.82
N LYS A 225 18.00 28.08 11.36
CA LYS A 225 19.45 28.28 11.52
C LYS A 225 19.92 28.44 12.97
N TYR A 226 19.02 28.78 13.89
CA TYR A 226 19.32 28.92 15.31
C TYR A 226 18.90 27.69 16.12
N ALA A 227 18.03 26.84 15.56
CA ALA A 227 17.54 25.62 16.21
C ALA A 227 18.45 24.39 16.00
N THR A 228 19.59 24.52 15.32
CA THR A 228 20.48 23.38 15.01
C THR A 228 21.04 22.69 16.26
N CYS A 229 21.14 23.41 17.38
CA CYS A 229 21.52 22.82 18.68
C CYS A 229 20.48 21.84 19.24
N CYS A 230 19.22 21.90 18.79
CA CYS A 230 18.12 21.07 19.30
C CYS A 230 17.94 19.73 18.56
N VAL A 231 18.86 19.39 17.64
CA VAL A 231 18.80 18.16 16.82
C VAL A 231 18.59 16.91 17.69
N ASP A 232 19.35 16.78 18.77
CA ASP A 232 19.36 15.57 19.58
C ASP A 232 18.06 15.46 20.40
N GLU A 233 17.61 16.56 21.01
CA GLU A 233 16.36 16.61 21.78
C GLU A 233 15.14 16.32 20.91
N ILE A 234 15.07 16.91 19.71
CA ILE A 234 13.96 16.67 18.78
C ILE A 234 13.98 15.22 18.30
N ASN A 235 15.14 14.67 17.90
CA ASN A 235 15.22 13.29 17.47
C ASN A 235 14.96 12.28 18.62
N ASN A 236 15.36 12.60 19.85
CA ASN A 236 15.00 11.80 21.03
C ASN A 236 13.48 11.77 21.21
N PHE A 237 12.84 12.95 21.14
CA PHE A 237 11.39 13.05 21.25
C PHE A 237 10.67 12.27 20.14
N ILE A 238 11.10 12.40 18.88
CA ILE A 238 10.53 11.64 17.76
C ILE A 238 10.64 10.13 17.99
N ARG A 239 11.77 9.64 18.51
CA ARG A 239 11.95 8.22 18.84
C ARG A 239 11.03 7.75 19.96
N ASP A 240 10.84 8.57 21.00
CA ASP A 240 9.95 8.27 22.12
C ASP A 240 8.47 8.36 21.73
N TYR A 241 8.15 9.15 20.71
CA TYR A 241 6.82 9.31 20.14
C TYR A 241 6.42 8.16 19.20
N ALA A 242 7.39 7.43 18.65
CA ALA A 242 7.13 6.32 17.72
C ALA A 242 6.37 5.17 18.41
N GLU A 243 5.41 4.59 17.69
CA GLU A 243 4.58 3.49 18.19
C GLU A 243 5.24 2.11 17.91
N PRO A 244 4.96 1.06 18.70
CA PRO A 244 5.62 -0.24 18.54
C PRO A 244 5.41 -0.91 17.17
N ASN A 245 4.27 -0.65 16.51
CA ASN A 245 4.00 -1.15 15.16
C ASN A 245 4.90 -0.50 14.09
N GLU A 246 5.45 0.68 14.35
CA GLU A 246 6.30 1.44 13.43
C GLU A 246 7.75 0.92 13.38
N GLU A 247 8.13 -0.04 14.23
CA GLU A 247 9.51 -0.50 14.42
C GLU A 247 10.25 -0.83 13.10
N HIS A 248 9.57 -1.44 12.13
CA HIS A 248 10.19 -1.87 10.87
C HIS A 248 9.85 -1.00 9.67
N ARG A 249 8.65 -0.40 9.65
CA ARG A 249 8.14 0.33 8.47
C ARG A 249 8.03 1.85 8.70
N GLY A 250 8.17 2.33 9.93
CA GLY A 250 7.92 3.74 10.25
C GLY A 250 6.51 4.13 9.86
N LEU A 251 6.36 5.29 9.21
CA LEU A 251 5.07 5.79 8.77
C LEU A 251 4.41 4.89 7.71
N MET A 252 5.18 4.07 6.98
CA MET A 252 4.63 3.16 5.96
C MET A 252 3.73 2.05 6.54
N VAL A 253 3.60 1.93 7.87
CA VAL A 253 2.56 1.10 8.50
C VAL A 253 1.15 1.62 8.19
N TYR A 254 1.01 2.93 8.02
CA TYR A 254 -0.28 3.60 7.81
C TYR A 254 -0.62 3.84 6.34
N TYR A 255 0.21 3.37 5.42
CA TYR A 255 -0.02 3.56 4.00
C TYR A 255 -0.87 2.42 3.41
N ASP A 256 -2.07 2.75 2.96
CA ASP A 256 -3.06 1.80 2.43
C ASP A 256 -3.64 2.19 1.05
N ASP A 257 -3.12 3.23 0.41
CA ASP A 257 -3.63 3.75 -0.86
C ASP A 257 -3.30 2.84 -2.06
N ASN A 258 -2.02 2.67 -2.38
CA ASN A 258 -1.57 1.92 -3.56
C ASN A 258 -0.72 0.71 -3.17
N PRO A 259 -1.23 -0.53 -3.34
CA PRO A 259 -0.52 -1.75 -2.96
C PRO A 259 0.89 -1.87 -3.57
N VAL A 260 1.09 -1.40 -4.81
CA VAL A 260 2.39 -1.47 -5.49
C VAL A 260 3.41 -0.56 -4.81
N VAL A 261 3.01 0.66 -4.45
CA VAL A 261 3.86 1.58 -3.68
C VAL A 261 4.08 1.03 -2.28
N ALA A 262 3.05 0.44 -1.66
CA ALA A 262 3.14 -0.16 -0.34
C ALA A 262 4.13 -1.34 -0.29
N GLU A 263 4.27 -2.11 -1.36
CA GLU A 263 5.27 -3.17 -1.49
C GLU A 263 6.66 -2.58 -1.76
N LYS A 264 6.79 -1.67 -2.73
CA LYS A 264 8.08 -1.09 -3.11
C LYS A 264 8.72 -0.24 -2.02
N VAL A 265 7.93 0.45 -1.21
CA VAL A 265 8.42 1.33 -0.14
C VAL A 265 8.34 0.60 1.20
N PHE A 266 9.48 0.05 1.60
CA PHE A 266 9.59 -0.75 2.81
C PHE A 266 9.35 0.07 4.07
N SER A 267 10.03 1.22 4.21
CA SER A 267 9.96 2.05 5.41
C SER A 267 10.08 3.54 5.12
N ALA A 268 9.54 4.38 6.01
CA ALA A 268 9.76 5.83 6.02
C ALA A 268 9.83 6.34 7.47
N PHE A 269 11.00 6.81 7.90
CA PHE A 269 11.23 7.29 9.27
C PHE A 269 11.44 8.80 9.31
N PRO A 270 10.61 9.56 10.05
CA PRO A 270 10.82 10.98 10.24
C PRO A 270 11.96 11.25 11.24
N SER A 271 12.68 12.34 11.03
CA SER A 271 13.77 12.83 11.88
C SER A 271 14.06 14.29 11.54
N VAL A 272 14.98 14.92 12.27
CA VAL A 272 15.53 16.23 11.89
C VAL A 272 17.06 16.16 11.73
N LYS A 273 17.61 16.97 10.82
CA LYS A 273 19.07 17.07 10.60
C LYS A 273 19.50 18.51 10.37
N GLU A 274 20.75 18.79 10.69
CA GLU A 274 21.41 20.02 10.23
C GLU A 274 21.87 19.84 8.78
N VAL A 275 21.41 20.72 7.90
CA VAL A 275 21.77 20.75 6.49
C VAL A 275 22.09 22.18 6.10
N ASN A 276 23.32 22.43 5.62
CA ASN A 276 23.81 23.77 5.28
C ASN A 276 23.66 24.82 6.41
N GLY A 277 23.74 24.39 7.67
CA GLY A 277 23.60 25.26 8.85
C GLY A 277 22.16 25.59 9.25
N GLU A 278 21.17 24.90 8.66
CA GLU A 278 19.76 25.02 9.03
C GLU A 278 19.21 23.68 9.49
N LEU A 279 18.33 23.71 10.49
CA LEU A 279 17.59 22.52 10.90
C LEU A 279 16.46 22.23 9.90
N VAL A 280 16.47 21.03 9.33
CA VAL A 280 15.46 20.57 8.35
C VAL A 280 14.80 19.27 8.81
N GLY A 281 13.54 19.08 8.42
CA GLY A 281 12.83 17.83 8.58
C GLY A 281 13.29 16.83 7.52
N VAL A 282 13.41 15.57 7.90
CA VAL A 282 13.94 14.51 7.06
C VAL A 282 13.08 13.26 7.18
N PHE A 283 12.65 12.72 6.04
CA PHE A 283 12.03 11.40 5.96
C PHE A 283 13.00 10.45 5.27
N GLU A 284 13.59 9.54 6.04
CA GLU A 284 14.49 8.51 5.50
C GLU A 284 13.67 7.29 5.07
N CYS A 285 13.59 7.08 3.76
CA CYS A 285 12.89 5.98 3.14
C CYS A 285 13.85 4.87 2.69
N LYS A 286 13.37 3.63 2.75
CA LYS A 286 13.96 2.48 2.06
C LYS A 286 12.96 2.02 1.02
N ALA A 287 13.32 2.11 -0.25
CA ALA A 287 12.41 1.77 -1.35
C ALA A 287 13.14 1.01 -2.46
N GLY A 288 12.43 0.20 -3.23
CA GLY A 288 12.88 -0.32 -4.51
C GLY A 288 12.93 0.76 -5.60
N SER A 289 12.99 0.34 -6.86
CA SER A 289 12.91 1.28 -7.99
C SER A 289 11.49 1.83 -8.13
N LEU A 290 11.34 3.15 -7.96
CA LEU A 290 10.09 3.86 -8.13
C LEU A 290 10.06 4.59 -9.47
N THR A 291 8.92 4.54 -10.15
CA THR A 291 8.58 5.44 -11.26
C THR A 291 8.34 6.86 -10.74
N ASN A 292 8.34 7.85 -11.64
CA ASN A 292 8.02 9.23 -11.27
C ASN A 292 6.61 9.37 -10.67
N SER A 293 5.65 8.56 -11.12
CA SER A 293 4.28 8.58 -10.57
C SER A 293 4.26 8.06 -9.14
N GLU A 294 4.88 6.90 -8.89
CA GLU A 294 4.98 6.28 -7.56
C GLU A 294 5.79 7.15 -6.59
N LEU A 295 6.86 7.80 -7.05
CA LEU A 295 7.64 8.75 -6.26
C LEU A 295 6.80 9.97 -5.85
N ASN A 296 6.01 10.52 -6.77
CA ASN A 296 5.12 11.63 -6.48
C ASN A 296 4.00 11.24 -5.51
N GLU A 297 3.50 10.01 -5.61
CA GLU A 297 2.50 9.46 -4.71
C GLU A 297 3.06 9.31 -3.28
N LEU A 298 4.26 8.72 -3.15
CA LEU A 298 4.97 8.66 -1.88
C LEU A 298 5.21 10.07 -1.29
N ARG A 299 5.64 11.03 -2.12
CA ARG A 299 5.82 12.42 -1.66
C ARG A 299 4.50 13.03 -1.17
N GLY A 300 3.40 12.79 -1.88
CA GLY A 300 2.06 13.24 -1.48
C GLY A 300 1.64 12.66 -0.13
N TYR A 301 1.84 11.36 0.06
CA TYR A 301 1.59 10.68 1.32
C TYR A 301 2.42 11.26 2.47
N LEU A 302 3.73 11.39 2.31
CA LEU A 302 4.61 11.95 3.34
C LEU A 302 4.29 13.42 3.65
N THR A 303 3.85 14.18 2.64
CA THR A 303 3.35 15.55 2.84
C THR A 303 2.08 15.55 3.69
N GLY A 304 1.11 14.67 3.43
CA GLY A 304 -0.09 14.52 4.25
C GLY A 304 0.24 14.07 5.69
N GLN A 305 1.19 13.15 5.84
CA GLN A 305 1.68 12.75 7.16
C GLN A 305 2.36 13.91 7.89
N ALA A 306 3.09 14.79 7.19
CA ALA A 306 3.73 15.95 7.79
C ALA A 306 2.73 17.05 8.19
N SER A 307 1.62 17.20 7.46
CA SER A 307 0.65 18.29 7.66
C SER A 307 -0.50 17.98 8.62
N ASP A 308 -1.02 16.76 8.62
CA ASP A 308 -2.28 16.39 9.29
C ASP A 308 -2.16 15.05 10.04
N GLY A 309 -1.37 14.10 9.52
CA GLY A 309 -1.19 12.80 10.18
C GLY A 309 -0.22 12.85 11.38
N TRP A 310 0.92 12.19 11.22
CA TRP A 310 1.95 12.11 12.24
C TRP A 310 2.45 13.49 12.73
N GLY A 311 2.58 14.45 11.81
CA GLY A 311 3.11 15.79 12.07
C GLY A 311 2.19 16.66 12.91
N GLU A 312 0.87 16.60 12.71
CA GLU A 312 -0.11 17.32 13.55
C GLU A 312 -0.03 16.84 15.01
N GLY A 313 0.06 15.53 15.21
CA GLY A 313 0.20 14.95 16.54
C GLY A 313 1.52 15.31 17.24
N LEU A 314 2.59 15.51 16.45
CA LEU A 314 3.91 15.92 16.95
C LEU A 314 3.91 17.40 17.35
N GLU A 315 3.39 18.29 16.50
CA GLU A 315 3.47 19.75 16.72
C GLU A 315 2.63 20.23 17.91
N GLN A 316 1.63 19.45 18.33
CA GLN A 316 0.80 19.76 19.50
C GLN A 316 1.49 19.45 20.85
N ARG A 317 2.74 18.98 20.84
CA ARG A 317 3.45 18.53 22.04
C ARG A 317 4.72 19.34 22.25
N GLU A 318 4.92 19.77 23.49
CA GLU A 318 6.11 20.51 23.88
C GLU A 318 7.37 19.61 23.89
N ILE A 319 8.42 20.07 23.24
CA ILE A 319 9.75 19.46 23.26
C ILE A 319 10.65 20.31 24.15
N LYS A 320 11.19 19.70 25.20
CA LYS A 320 12.09 20.38 26.15
C LYS A 320 13.50 20.41 25.61
N THR A 321 14.03 21.61 25.45
CA THR A 321 15.38 21.89 24.94
C THR A 321 16.19 22.67 25.97
N ALA A 322 17.51 22.51 25.92
CA ALA A 322 18.40 23.22 26.83
C ALA A 322 18.46 24.73 26.56
N ASP A 323 18.38 25.13 25.28
CA ASP A 323 18.62 26.51 24.84
C ASP A 323 17.34 27.35 24.72
N TYR A 324 16.20 26.74 24.39
CA TYR A 324 14.96 27.46 24.08
C TYR A 324 13.80 27.14 25.03
N GLY A 325 13.99 26.27 26.03
CA GLY A 325 12.92 25.83 26.91
C GLY A 325 11.97 24.88 26.19
N GLU A 326 10.68 25.18 26.19
CA GLU A 326 9.66 24.38 25.51
C GLU A 326 9.43 24.92 24.09
N ILE A 327 9.67 24.07 23.09
CA ILE A 327 9.45 24.38 21.68
C ILE A 327 8.42 23.43 21.06
N TYR A 328 7.77 23.89 20.01
CA TYR A 328 6.85 23.11 19.17
C TYR A 328 7.43 23.06 17.76
N VAL A 329 7.52 21.87 17.19
CA VAL A 329 8.14 21.63 15.89
C VAL A 329 7.11 21.08 14.93
N SER A 330 6.86 21.81 13.85
CA SER A 330 6.03 21.36 12.74
C SER A 330 6.89 21.05 11.52
N PHE A 331 6.58 19.92 10.87
CA PHE A 331 7.23 19.46 9.64
C PHE A 331 6.58 20.06 8.38
N TRP A 332 5.54 20.87 8.56
CA TRP A 332 4.77 21.45 7.50
C TRP A 332 4.44 22.92 7.80
N ASN A 333 4.27 23.73 6.76
CA ASN A 333 3.64 25.04 6.91
C ASN A 333 2.84 25.40 5.65
N SER A 334 1.89 26.32 5.79
CA SER A 334 0.98 26.74 4.72
C SER A 334 1.59 27.74 3.73
N SER A 335 2.90 28.00 3.80
CA SER A 335 3.58 28.93 2.89
C SER A 335 3.67 28.36 1.48
N ASP A 336 3.49 29.22 0.48
CA ASP A 336 3.71 28.86 -0.94
C ASP A 336 5.15 28.41 -1.24
N ASN A 337 6.10 28.66 -0.34
CA ASN A 337 7.50 28.26 -0.49
C ASN A 337 7.82 26.90 0.15
N TRP A 338 6.87 26.27 0.84
CA TRP A 338 7.09 24.96 1.43
C TRP A 338 6.96 23.88 0.36
N SER A 339 7.99 23.04 0.25
CA SER A 339 7.93 21.85 -0.59
C SER A 339 8.80 20.76 0.01
N MET A 340 8.35 19.51 -0.17
CA MET A 340 9.11 18.34 0.20
C MET A 340 9.95 17.90 -1.00
N GLN A 341 11.27 17.88 -0.84
CA GLN A 341 12.22 17.68 -1.94
C GLN A 341 13.14 16.49 -1.67
N THR A 342 13.54 15.77 -2.72
CA THR A 342 14.55 14.71 -2.61
C THR A 342 15.96 15.28 -2.49
N GLU A 343 16.91 14.43 -2.13
CA GLU A 343 18.34 14.78 -2.12
C GLU A 343 18.84 15.31 -3.47
N GLU A 344 18.40 14.70 -4.57
CA GLU A 344 18.74 15.12 -5.94
C GLU A 344 18.16 16.50 -6.28
N GLU A 345 16.92 16.77 -5.85
CA GLU A 345 16.22 18.04 -6.07
C GLU A 345 16.85 19.20 -5.26
N MET A 346 17.41 18.89 -4.08
CA MET A 346 18.15 19.84 -3.25
C MET A 346 19.56 20.13 -3.78
N GLY A 347 20.05 19.34 -4.75
CA GLY A 347 21.37 19.52 -5.35
C GLY A 347 22.54 19.09 -4.46
N PHE A 348 22.32 18.14 -3.52
CA PHE A 348 23.41 17.52 -2.79
C PHE A 348 24.19 16.60 -3.75
N GLU A 349 25.42 16.96 -4.12
CA GLU A 349 26.29 16.05 -4.88
C GLU A 349 26.60 14.82 -4.03
N GLN A 350 26.46 13.61 -4.60
CA GLN A 350 26.85 12.35 -3.98
C GLN A 350 28.34 12.40 -3.63
N SER A 351 28.69 12.73 -2.38
CA SER A 351 30.02 12.45 -1.87
C SER A 351 30.12 10.93 -1.66
N GLU A 352 30.73 10.23 -2.62
CA GLU A 352 31.09 8.82 -2.45
C GLU A 352 31.85 8.64 -1.13
N ASP A 353 31.34 7.74 -0.30
CA ASP A 353 31.91 7.34 0.98
C ASP A 353 33.21 6.54 0.74
N LEU A 354 34.29 7.24 0.39
CA LEU A 354 35.65 6.69 0.31
C LEU A 354 36.26 6.67 1.72
N SER A 355 35.72 5.83 2.61
CA SER A 355 36.33 5.64 3.94
C SER A 355 36.62 4.19 4.35
N GLU A 356 36.32 3.17 3.53
CA GLU A 356 36.58 1.76 3.89
C GLU A 356 37.78 1.04 3.24
N GLU A 357 38.63 1.69 2.42
CA GLU A 357 39.83 1.03 1.83
C GLU A 357 41.19 1.39 2.45
N MET A 358 41.24 2.05 3.62
CA MET A 358 42.52 2.38 4.29
C MET A 358 42.85 1.57 5.56
N SER A 359 42.21 0.41 5.80
CA SER A 359 42.53 -0.43 6.98
C SER A 359 43.18 -1.79 6.68
N MET A 360 43.43 -2.17 5.42
CA MET A 360 44.11 -3.44 5.07
C MET A 360 45.46 -3.27 4.36
N ALA A 361 46.19 -2.19 4.65
CA ALA A 361 47.58 -2.05 4.19
C ALA A 361 48.45 -1.31 5.22
N MET A 362 48.75 -1.95 6.35
CA MET A 362 49.99 -1.71 7.11
C MET A 362 50.49 -2.99 7.79
#